data_AF-A0A351Y627-F1
#
_entry.id   AF-A0A351Y627-F1
#
_cell.length_a   1.000
_cell.length_b   1.000
_cell.length_c   1.000
_cell.angle_alpha   90.00
_cell.angle_beta   90.00
_cell.angle_gamma   90.00
#
_symmetry.space_group_name_H-M   'P 1'
#
loop_
_entity.id
_entity.type
_entity.pdbx_description
1 polymer ?
#
loop_
_entity_poly.entity_id
_entity_poly.type
_entity_poly.pdbx_seq_one_letter_code
_entity_poly.pdbx_strand_id
1 'polypeptide(L)'
;MLFFKKIFTVFFVVALVANNFLYTFAQSIDTQISATTENDLSQTQYVPGEVIVKFKTEKINLKKSSGGLQLNAFEENNDLDAQNILSRDNIAVLKIQDNQTVEDKITQLESDPNVQYVQPNFVYQIEISNPNDTDFGKLR
;
A
#
# COMPACT_ATOMS: atom_id res chain seq x y z
N MET A 1 -8.69 25.74 60.01
CA MET A 1 -9.36 25.94 58.70
C MET A 1 -8.44 26.59 57.65
N LEU A 2 -7.13 26.26 57.60
CA LEU A 2 -6.16 26.82 56.63
C LEU A 2 -5.54 25.75 55.71
N PHE A 3 -5.46 24.49 56.18
CA PHE A 3 -4.82 23.39 55.45
C PHE A 3 -5.66 22.85 54.28
N PHE A 4 -6.99 22.88 54.39
CA PHE A 4 -7.89 22.42 53.31
C PHE A 4 -7.93 23.35 52.08
N LYS A 5 -7.60 24.64 52.23
CA LYS A 5 -7.53 25.58 51.09
C LYS A 5 -6.34 25.33 50.18
N LYS A 6 -5.18 24.91 50.74
CA LYS A 6 -3.94 24.73 49.97
C LYS A 6 -3.96 23.50 49.05
N ILE A 7 -4.63 22.42 49.46
CA ILE A 7 -4.76 21.19 48.65
C ILE A 7 -5.69 21.40 47.44
N PHE A 8 -6.74 22.22 47.60
CA PHE A 8 -7.66 22.53 46.51
C PHE A 8 -7.01 23.43 45.43
N THR A 9 -6.09 24.33 45.82
CA THR A 9 -5.37 25.17 44.86
C THR A 9 -4.38 24.38 43.99
N VAL A 10 -3.71 23.36 44.54
CA VAL A 10 -2.77 22.53 43.77
C VAL A 10 -3.50 21.68 42.71
N PHE A 11 -4.66 21.11 43.05
CA PHE A 11 -5.49 20.40 42.07
C PHE A 11 -6.00 21.30 40.94
N PHE A 12 -6.36 22.55 41.25
CA PHE A 12 -6.84 23.50 40.25
C PHE A 12 -5.72 23.94 39.29
N VAL A 13 -4.48 24.08 39.75
CA VAL A 13 -3.33 24.41 38.91
C VAL A 13 -2.93 23.23 38.00
N VAL A 14 -2.97 21.99 38.48
CA VAL A 14 -2.66 20.80 37.66
C VAL A 14 -3.70 20.59 36.56
N ALA A 15 -5.00 20.78 36.86
CA ALA A 15 -6.05 20.70 35.85
C ALA A 15 -5.92 21.79 34.77
N LEU A 16 -5.46 23.00 35.13
CA LEU A 16 -5.24 24.09 34.19
C LEU A 16 -4.04 23.82 33.27
N VAL A 17 -2.95 23.24 33.78
CA VAL A 17 -1.77 22.87 32.97
C VAL A 17 -2.07 21.71 32.01
N ALA A 18 -2.83 20.70 32.45
CA ALA A 18 -3.21 19.56 31.61
C ALA A 18 -4.07 19.97 30.41
N ASN A 19 -5.00 20.91 30.58
CA ASN A 19 -5.81 21.42 29.48
C ASN A 19 -4.96 22.12 28.41
N ASN A 20 -4.01 22.97 28.81
CA ASN A 20 -3.13 23.66 27.84
C ASN A 20 -2.20 22.68 27.08
N PHE A 21 -1.80 21.58 27.71
CA PHE A 21 -0.97 20.54 27.09
C PHE A 21 -1.76 19.73 26.04
N LEU A 22 -3.03 19.41 26.33
CA LEU A 22 -3.91 18.71 25.40
C LEU A 22 -4.20 19.52 24.13
N TYR A 23 -4.39 20.85 24.25
CA TYR A 23 -4.60 21.71 23.08
C TYR A 23 -3.38 21.77 22.16
N THR A 24 -2.17 21.83 22.74
CA THR A 24 -0.92 21.86 21.96
C THR A 24 -0.70 20.56 21.19
N PHE A 25 -1.02 19.42 21.80
CA PHE A 25 -0.93 18.11 21.14
C PHE A 25 -1.96 17.96 20.01
N ALA A 26 -3.22 18.35 20.22
CA ALA A 26 -4.25 18.30 19.19
C ALA A 26 -3.89 19.15 17.96
N GLN A 27 -3.35 20.36 18.16
CA GLN A 27 -2.89 21.23 17.06
C GLN A 27 -1.71 20.64 16.29
N SER A 28 -0.81 19.91 16.97
CA SER A 28 0.31 19.23 16.30
C SER A 28 -0.16 18.07 15.41
N ILE A 29 -1.24 17.38 15.80
CA ILE A 29 -1.83 16.29 15.01
C ILE A 29 -2.49 16.84 13.73
N ASP A 30 -3.34 17.87 13.84
CA ASP A 30 -4.02 18.43 12.66
C ASP A 30 -3.02 18.98 11.63
N THR A 31 -1.92 19.59 12.09
CA THR A 31 -0.87 20.12 11.20
C THR A 31 -0.14 19.00 10.44
N GLN A 32 0.09 17.83 11.05
CA GLN A 32 0.71 16.69 10.37
C GLN A 32 -0.26 15.97 9.43
N ILE A 33 -1.56 15.92 9.77
CA ILE A 33 -2.60 15.32 8.91
C ILE A 33 -2.89 16.20 7.69
N SER A 34 -2.95 17.52 7.85
CA SER A 34 -3.15 18.47 6.74
C SER A 34 -1.96 18.51 5.77
N ALA A 35 -0.73 18.35 6.25
CA ALA A 35 0.46 18.29 5.38
C ALA A 35 0.52 17.01 4.52
N THR A 36 -0.26 15.98 4.86
CA THR A 36 -0.27 14.69 4.14
C THR A 36 -1.41 14.59 3.12
N THR A 37 -2.37 15.52 3.11
CA THR A 37 -3.61 15.37 2.32
C THR A 37 -3.68 16.23 1.04
N GLU A 38 -2.73 17.14 0.79
CA GLU A 38 -2.82 18.08 -0.37
C GLU A 38 -1.83 17.83 -1.51
N ASN A 39 -1.22 16.64 -1.64
CA ASN A 39 -0.28 16.39 -2.74
C ASN A 39 -0.35 15.00 -3.40
N ASP A 40 -1.53 14.37 -3.45
CA ASP A 40 -1.71 13.10 -4.14
C ASP A 40 -2.87 13.11 -5.17
N LEU A 41 -2.84 14.13 -6.04
CA LEU A 41 -3.52 14.07 -7.33
C LEU A 41 -2.52 13.82 -8.46
N SER A 42 -1.36 13.24 -8.14
CA SER A 42 -0.58 12.53 -9.15
C SER A 42 -1.42 11.33 -9.57
N GLN A 43 -1.71 11.18 -10.86
CA GLN A 43 -2.39 9.98 -11.34
C GLN A 43 -1.56 8.77 -10.89
N THR A 44 -2.08 7.99 -9.93
CA THR A 44 -1.38 6.81 -9.45
C THR A 44 -1.05 5.94 -10.67
N GLN A 45 0.24 5.79 -10.97
CA GLN A 45 0.69 5.09 -12.18
C GLN A 45 0.41 3.58 -12.12
N TYR A 46 -0.03 3.08 -10.96
CA TYR A 46 -0.32 1.69 -10.68
C TYR A 46 -1.64 1.54 -9.90
N VAL A 47 -2.19 0.33 -9.90
CA VAL A 47 -3.41 -0.01 -9.17
C VAL A 47 -3.14 0.01 -7.66
N PRO A 48 -3.82 0.85 -6.87
CA PRO A 48 -3.60 0.92 -5.44
C PRO A 48 -3.83 -0.43 -4.75
N GLY A 49 -2.86 -0.84 -3.92
CA GLY A 49 -2.95 -2.08 -3.15
C GLY A 49 -2.75 -3.37 -3.95
N GLU A 50 -2.23 -3.29 -5.18
CA GLU A 50 -1.92 -4.48 -5.98
C GLU A 50 -0.45 -4.59 -6.38
N VAL A 51 0.07 -5.81 -6.30
CA VAL A 51 1.42 -6.18 -6.74
C VAL A 51 1.37 -7.37 -7.70
N ILE A 52 2.31 -7.40 -8.63
CA ILE A 52 2.53 -8.53 -9.53
C ILE A 52 3.76 -9.28 -9.02
N VAL A 53 3.59 -10.55 -8.67
CA VAL A 53 4.63 -11.40 -8.11
C VAL A 53 4.96 -12.53 -9.10
N LYS A 54 6.24 -12.67 -9.42
CA LYS A 54 6.78 -13.85 -10.11
C LYS A 54 7.44 -14.77 -9.10
N PHE A 55 7.05 -16.03 -9.10
CA PHE A 55 7.58 -17.02 -8.18
C PHE A 55 8.75 -17.82 -8.76
N LYS A 56 9.65 -18.26 -7.90
CA LYS A 56 10.68 -19.26 -8.23
C LYS A 56 10.01 -20.62 -8.45
N THR A 57 10.19 -21.19 -9.64
CA THR A 57 9.48 -22.42 -10.08
C THR A 57 9.78 -23.63 -9.20
N GLU A 58 10.96 -23.68 -8.58
CA GLU A 58 11.38 -24.73 -7.66
C GLU A 58 10.77 -24.59 -6.24
N LYS A 59 10.18 -23.44 -5.93
CA LYS A 59 9.48 -23.17 -4.66
C LYS A 59 7.98 -23.27 -4.82
N ILE A 60 7.42 -22.45 -5.70
CA ILE A 60 5.99 -22.40 -6.02
C ILE A 60 5.84 -22.56 -7.53
N ASN A 61 5.13 -23.61 -7.96
CA ASN A 61 4.92 -23.91 -9.38
C ASN A 61 3.43 -23.90 -9.72
N LEU A 62 2.94 -22.76 -10.19
CA LEU A 62 1.53 -22.49 -10.47
C LEU A 62 0.95 -23.33 -11.63
N LYS A 63 1.78 -24.09 -12.36
CA LYS A 63 1.31 -25.06 -13.37
C LYS A 63 0.86 -26.39 -12.76
N LYS A 64 1.25 -26.66 -11.51
CA LYS A 64 0.93 -27.90 -10.81
C LYS A 64 -0.17 -27.65 -9.80
N SER A 65 -0.99 -28.66 -9.54
CA SER A 65 -2.03 -28.59 -8.49
C SER A 65 -1.44 -28.29 -7.10
N SER A 66 -0.26 -28.84 -6.78
CA SER A 66 0.46 -28.52 -5.54
C SER A 66 0.86 -27.04 -5.45
N GLY A 67 1.07 -26.37 -6.57
CA GLY A 67 1.39 -24.95 -6.63
C GLY A 67 0.26 -24.05 -6.16
N GLY A 68 -1.00 -24.45 -6.39
CA GLY A 68 -2.15 -23.74 -5.85
C GLY A 68 -2.18 -23.76 -4.33
N LEU A 69 -1.93 -24.92 -3.72
CA LEU A 69 -1.84 -25.03 -2.25
C LEU A 69 -0.68 -24.20 -1.68
N GLN A 70 0.45 -24.17 -2.37
CA GLN A 70 1.61 -23.36 -1.98
C GLN A 70 1.33 -21.86 -2.12
N LEU A 71 0.60 -21.46 -3.16
CA LEU A 71 0.18 -20.07 -3.36
C LEU A 71 -0.77 -19.63 -2.23
N ASN A 72 -1.78 -20.43 -1.89
CA ASN A 72 -2.69 -20.11 -0.79
C ASN A 72 -1.94 -19.91 0.53
N ALA A 73 -0.98 -20.80 0.84
CA ALA A 73 -0.15 -20.64 2.03
C ALA A 73 0.75 -19.39 1.97
N PHE A 74 1.24 -19.03 0.78
CA PHE A 74 2.00 -17.81 0.58
C PHE A 74 1.14 -16.55 0.80
N GLU A 75 -0.11 -16.57 0.31
CA GLU A 75 -1.10 -15.51 0.49
C GLU A 75 -1.43 -15.28 1.97
N GLU A 76 -1.79 -16.34 2.68
CA GLU A 76 -2.11 -16.30 4.11
C GLU A 76 -0.95 -15.75 4.95
N ASN A 77 0.29 -16.14 4.64
CA ASN A 77 1.47 -15.71 5.39
C ASN A 77 1.88 -14.25 5.14
N ASN A 78 1.38 -13.63 4.07
CA ASN A 78 1.78 -12.28 3.66
C ASN A 78 0.63 -11.27 3.62
N ASP A 79 -0.56 -11.67 4.09
CA ASP A 79 -1.80 -10.86 4.05
C ASP A 79 -2.12 -10.40 2.61
N LEU A 80 -2.16 -11.36 1.68
CA LEU A 80 -2.43 -11.14 0.26
C LEU A 80 -3.62 -11.99 -0.22
N ASP A 81 -4.22 -11.59 -1.35
CA ASP A 81 -5.29 -12.35 -2.02
C ASP A 81 -5.11 -12.33 -3.54
N ALA A 82 -5.11 -13.48 -4.20
CA ALA A 82 -4.94 -13.56 -5.65
C ALA A 82 -6.15 -13.00 -6.42
N GLN A 83 -5.89 -11.97 -7.21
CA GLN A 83 -6.86 -11.40 -8.15
C GLN A 83 -6.79 -12.09 -9.51
N ASN A 84 -5.59 -12.51 -9.94
CA ASN A 84 -5.39 -13.21 -11.20
C ASN A 84 -4.14 -14.09 -11.15
N ILE A 85 -4.18 -15.24 -11.83
CA ILE A 85 -3.09 -16.20 -11.88
C ILE A 85 -2.72 -16.49 -13.34
N LEU A 86 -1.47 -16.17 -13.68
CA LEU A 86 -0.84 -16.43 -14.97
C LEU A 86 0.05 -17.67 -14.84
N SER A 87 -0.57 -18.85 -14.66
CA SER A 87 0.14 -20.11 -14.39
C SER A 87 1.20 -20.45 -15.45
N ARG A 88 1.00 -20.05 -16.71
CA ARG A 88 1.96 -20.29 -17.79
C ARG A 88 3.33 -19.68 -17.49
N ASP A 89 3.34 -18.52 -16.84
CA ASP A 89 4.55 -17.72 -16.60
C ASP A 89 4.98 -17.71 -15.12
N ASN A 90 4.24 -18.45 -14.28
CA ASN A 90 4.46 -18.55 -12.84
C ASN A 90 4.33 -17.19 -12.13
N ILE A 91 3.33 -16.42 -12.54
CA ILE A 91 3.04 -15.06 -12.05
C ILE A 91 1.63 -15.03 -11.43
N ALA A 92 1.46 -14.25 -10.36
CA ALA A 92 0.16 -13.89 -9.83
C ALA A 92 0.05 -12.38 -9.61
N VAL A 93 -1.16 -11.84 -9.79
CA VAL A 93 -1.54 -10.50 -9.35
C VAL A 93 -2.18 -10.66 -7.98
N LEU A 94 -1.60 -10.04 -6.96
CA LEU A 94 -1.98 -10.18 -5.57
C LEU A 94 -2.44 -8.83 -5.02
N LYS A 95 -3.54 -8.83 -4.28
CA LYS A 95 -4.07 -7.67 -3.58
C LYS A 95 -3.66 -7.70 -2.12
N ILE A 96 -3.13 -6.58 -1.65
CA ILE A 96 -2.72 -6.33 -0.27
C ILE A 96 -3.96 -6.23 0.62
N GLN A 97 -4.00 -7.02 1.69
CA GLN A 97 -5.11 -7.07 2.65
C GLN A 97 -4.78 -6.38 3.97
N ASP A 98 -3.50 -6.18 4.27
CA ASP A 98 -3.07 -5.35 5.37
C ASP A 98 -3.02 -3.86 4.96
N ASN A 99 -2.84 -2.97 5.95
CA ASN A 99 -2.79 -1.53 5.70
C ASN A 99 -1.42 -1.06 5.19
N GLN A 100 -0.62 -1.95 4.59
CA GLN A 100 0.69 -1.60 4.05
C GLN A 100 0.56 -0.93 2.68
N THR A 101 1.54 -0.09 2.37
CA THR A 101 1.68 0.51 1.04
C THR A 101 2.19 -0.52 0.04
N VAL A 102 2.03 -0.23 -1.26
CA VAL A 102 2.56 -1.08 -2.33
C VAL A 102 4.10 -1.17 -2.22
N GLU A 103 4.76 -0.06 -1.91
CA GLU A 103 6.21 0.05 -1.76
C GLU A 103 6.74 -0.78 -0.57
N ASP A 104 6.07 -0.70 0.58
CA ASP A 104 6.43 -1.49 1.76
C ASP A 104 6.26 -2.99 1.48
N LYS A 105 5.14 -3.36 0.84
CA LYS A 105 4.88 -4.76 0.50
C LYS A 105 5.88 -5.29 -0.53
N ILE A 106 6.25 -4.50 -1.53
CA ILE A 106 7.32 -4.85 -2.48
C ILE A 106 8.62 -5.13 -1.72
N THR A 107 9.04 -4.22 -0.85
CA THR A 107 10.27 -4.36 -0.06
C THR A 107 10.27 -5.63 0.79
N GLN A 108 9.12 -5.95 1.43
CA GLN A 108 8.94 -7.21 2.15
C GLN A 108 9.10 -8.42 1.23
N LEU A 109 8.37 -8.45 0.11
CA LEU A 109 8.29 -9.60 -0.78
C LEU A 109 9.58 -9.83 -1.59
N GLU A 110 10.37 -8.80 -1.87
CA GLU A 110 11.68 -8.93 -2.51
C GLU A 110 12.65 -9.78 -1.66
N SER A 111 12.47 -9.78 -0.34
CA SER A 111 13.28 -10.60 0.57
C SER A 111 12.77 -12.04 0.72
N ASP A 112 11.58 -12.36 0.20
CA ASP A 112 10.96 -13.68 0.37
C ASP A 112 11.67 -14.75 -0.49
N PRO A 113 12.06 -15.91 0.08
CA PRO A 113 12.78 -16.94 -0.65
C PRO A 113 11.97 -17.59 -1.79
N ASN A 114 10.65 -17.51 -1.78
CA ASN A 114 9.76 -18.04 -2.82
C ASN A 114 9.62 -17.08 -4.02
N VAL A 115 9.89 -15.79 -3.81
CA VAL A 115 9.73 -14.74 -4.82
C VAL A 115 10.99 -14.66 -5.68
N GLN A 116 10.78 -14.59 -7.00
CA GLN A 116 11.82 -14.30 -7.98
C GLN A 116 11.91 -12.79 -8.26
N TYR A 117 10.76 -12.14 -8.36
CA TYR A 117 10.63 -10.72 -8.66
C TYR A 117 9.23 -10.23 -8.28
N VAL A 118 9.11 -8.97 -7.88
CA VAL A 118 7.84 -8.31 -7.55
C VAL A 118 7.84 -6.88 -8.09
N GLN A 119 6.68 -6.39 -8.52
CA GLN A 119 6.51 -5.01 -8.99
C GLN A 119 5.09 -4.48 -8.75
N PRO A 120 4.87 -3.15 -8.83
CA PRO A 120 3.53 -2.59 -8.86
C PRO A 120 2.74 -3.06 -10.09
N ASN A 121 1.41 -3.09 -9.98
CA ASN A 121 0.52 -3.31 -11.13
C ASN A 121 0.28 -1.99 -11.89
N PHE A 122 1.17 -1.62 -12.81
CA PHE A 122 1.06 -0.36 -13.57
C PHE A 122 -0.17 -0.30 -14.49
N VAL A 123 -0.83 0.85 -14.52
CA VAL A 123 -1.94 1.16 -15.44
C VAL A 123 -1.37 1.74 -16.73
N TYR A 124 -1.55 1.03 -17.84
CA TYR A 124 -1.10 1.49 -19.17
C TYR A 124 -2.27 2.09 -19.96
N GLN A 125 -2.01 3.22 -20.63
CA GLN A 125 -2.92 3.83 -21.59
C GLN A 125 -2.36 3.67 -23.00
N ILE A 126 -3.19 3.21 -23.92
CA ILE A 126 -2.83 3.15 -25.34
C ILE A 126 -3.20 4.50 -25.94
N GLU A 127 -2.19 5.30 -26.30
CA GLU A 127 -2.41 6.50 -27.09
C GLU A 127 -2.63 6.10 -28.56
N ILE A 128 -3.86 6.28 -29.04
CA ILE A 128 -4.17 6.13 -30.47
C ILE A 128 -3.84 7.47 -31.13
N SER A 129 -2.61 7.62 -31.61
CA SER A 129 -2.26 8.75 -32.46
C SER A 129 -2.85 8.55 -33.85
N ASN A 130 -3.62 9.51 -34.35
CA ASN A 130 -3.93 9.56 -35.77
C ASN A 130 -2.62 9.76 -36.55
N PRO A 131 -2.30 8.89 -37.53
CA PRO A 131 -1.13 9.09 -38.38
C PRO A 131 -1.23 10.48 -39.02
N ASN A 132 -0.20 11.31 -38.89
CA ASN A 132 -0.17 12.63 -39.53
C ASN A 132 0.19 12.57 -41.03
N ASP A 133 0.25 11.36 -41.59
CA ASP A 133 0.58 11.15 -42.99
C ASP A 133 -0.69 11.29 -43.84
N THR A 134 -0.63 12.23 -44.78
CA THR A 134 -1.73 12.53 -45.72
C THR A 134 -2.06 11.34 -46.62
N ASP A 135 -1.11 10.41 -46.82
CA ASP A 135 -1.25 9.27 -47.72
C ASP A 135 -1.56 7.94 -47.01
N PHE A 136 -1.76 7.95 -45.67
CA PHE A 136 -2.07 6.73 -44.90
C PHE A 136 -3.29 5.97 -45.45
N GLY A 137 -4.27 6.67 -46.02
CA GLY A 137 -5.46 6.08 -46.63
C GLY A 137 -5.26 5.49 -48.04
N LYS A 138 -4.09 5.67 -48.67
CA LYS A 138 -3.82 5.28 -50.07
C LYS A 138 -3.11 3.93 -50.21
N LEU A 139 -2.78 3.26 -49.10
CA LEU A 139 -2.07 1.96 -49.08
C LEU A 139 -3.02 0.73 -49.11
N ARG A 140 -4.24 0.88 -49.61
CA ARG A 140 -5.23 -0.20 -49.72
C ARG A 140 -5.47 -0.63 -51.16
#